data_AF-A0A388SKG8-F1
#
_entry.id   AF-A0A388SKG8-F1
#
_cell.length_a   1.000
_cell.length_b   1.000
_cell.length_c   1.000
_cell.angle_alpha   90.00
_cell.angle_beta   90.00
_cell.angle_gamma   90.00
#
_symmetry.space_group_name_H-M   'P 1'
#
loop_
_entity.id
_entity.type
_entity.pdbx_description
1 polymer ?
#
loop_
_entity_poly.entity_id
_entity_poly.type
_entity_poly.pdbx_seq_one_letter_code
_entity_poly.pdbx_strand_id
1 'polypeptide(L)'
;MSKKPSPALIAQNKKARHLYELDDFMEAGLVLTGSEVKSLRAGHVNFRDSYVDFRNGEAFLVGLHIAPYDNAGYAQHDPDRDRKLLLHAKQINTLALRVAQKGLTVVPVNLHFSKGRVKVEIAVGRGKKLHDQREDLKKRAADRDTERELARF
;
A
#
# COMPACT_ATOMS: atom_id res chain seq x y z
N MET A 1 -24.25 -20.44 -1.51
CA MET A 1 -23.39 -19.36 -2.02
C MET A 1 -22.04 -19.44 -1.34
N SER A 2 -20.97 -19.79 -2.07
CA SER A 2 -19.61 -19.90 -1.50
C SER A 2 -19.08 -18.52 -1.12
N LYS A 3 -18.71 -18.35 0.15
CA LYS A 3 -18.08 -17.14 0.69
C LYS A 3 -16.77 -16.95 -0.09
N LYS A 4 -16.68 -15.92 -0.94
CA LYS A 4 -15.41 -15.59 -1.63
C LYS A 4 -14.32 -15.55 -0.56
N PRO A 5 -13.20 -16.27 -0.72
CA PRO A 5 -12.14 -16.26 0.28
C PRO A 5 -11.70 -14.81 0.44
N SER A 6 -11.79 -14.30 1.67
CA SER A 6 -11.27 -12.98 2.01
C SER A 6 -9.78 -12.95 1.63
N PRO A 7 -9.30 -11.94 0.89
CA PRO A 7 -7.90 -11.83 0.57
C PRO A 7 -7.09 -11.83 1.87
N ALA A 8 -6.10 -12.72 1.96
CA ALA A 8 -5.25 -12.79 3.15
C ALA A 8 -4.35 -11.55 3.17
N LEU A 9 -4.65 -10.63 4.08
CA LEU A 9 -3.91 -9.37 4.25
C LEU A 9 -2.49 -9.70 4.71
N ILE A 10 -1.49 -9.14 4.02
CA ILE A 10 -0.08 -9.27 4.38
C ILE A 10 0.30 -8.12 5.29
N ALA A 11 0.11 -6.91 4.80
CA ALA A 11 0.45 -5.69 5.51
C ALA A 11 -0.41 -4.54 5.02
N GLN A 12 -0.66 -3.58 5.92
CA GLN A 12 -1.47 -2.40 5.64
C GLN A 12 -0.66 -1.13 5.88
N ASN A 13 -0.71 -0.20 4.94
CA ASN A 13 -0.10 1.11 5.09
C ASN A 13 -0.99 2.02 5.94
N LYS A 14 -0.82 1.94 7.26
CA LYS A 14 -1.57 2.76 8.22
C LYS A 14 -1.29 4.25 8.01
N LYS A 15 -0.07 4.62 7.62
CA LYS A 15 0.33 6.02 7.38
C LYS A 15 -0.42 6.63 6.20
N ALA A 16 -0.64 5.87 5.11
CA ALA A 16 -1.36 6.38 3.93
C ALA A 16 -2.74 6.96 4.30
N ARG A 17 -3.53 6.26 5.12
CA ARG A 17 -4.85 6.71 5.56
C ARG A 17 -4.83 7.92 6.51
N HIS A 18 -3.69 8.18 7.15
CA HIS A 18 -3.53 9.30 8.07
C HIS A 18 -3.04 10.56 7.37
N LEU A 19 -2.13 10.41 6.42
CA LEU A 19 -1.50 11.53 5.72
C LEU A 19 -2.28 12.00 4.49
N TYR A 20 -3.03 11.09 3.86
CA TYR A 20 -3.71 11.35 2.59
C TYR A 20 -5.22 11.11 2.69
N GLU A 21 -5.97 11.90 1.92
CA GLU A 21 -7.29 11.56 1.44
C GLU A 21 -7.11 10.65 0.24
N LEU A 22 -7.64 9.42 0.33
CA LEU A 22 -7.43 8.38 -0.67
C LEU A 22 -8.68 8.26 -1.53
N ASP A 23 -8.52 8.50 -2.82
CA ASP A 23 -9.52 8.33 -3.86
C ASP A 23 -9.07 7.28 -4.87
N ASP A 24 -10.03 6.67 -5.58
CA ASP A 24 -9.79 5.73 -6.69
C ASP A 24 -8.80 4.60 -6.38
N PHE A 25 -9.32 3.60 -5.66
CA PHE A 25 -8.61 2.37 -5.34
C PHE A 25 -8.50 1.46 -6.56
N MET A 26 -7.28 0.98 -6.82
CA MET A 26 -6.99 0.06 -7.92
C MET A 26 -6.07 -1.05 -7.43
N GLU A 27 -6.26 -2.25 -7.96
CA GLU A 27 -5.44 -3.41 -7.66
C GLU A 27 -4.36 -3.58 -8.74
N ALA A 28 -3.11 -3.75 -8.33
CA ALA A 28 -1.97 -3.98 -9.22
C ALA A 28 -1.22 -5.27 -8.82
N GLY A 29 -0.68 -5.97 -9.83
CA GLY A 29 0.31 -7.02 -9.59
C GLY A 29 1.70 -6.40 -9.35
N LEU A 30 2.59 -7.12 -8.69
CA LEU A 30 4.00 -6.73 -8.55
C LEU A 30 4.93 -7.77 -9.17
N VAL A 31 6.05 -7.30 -9.72
CA VAL A 31 7.15 -8.16 -10.15
C VAL A 31 8.08 -8.44 -8.96
N LEU A 32 7.90 -9.61 -8.34
CA LEU A 32 8.64 -10.05 -7.16
C LEU A 32 9.59 -11.21 -7.49
N THR A 33 10.67 -11.33 -6.72
CA THR A 33 11.57 -12.49 -6.71
C THR A 33 11.09 -13.52 -5.69
N GLY A 34 11.59 -14.75 -5.79
CA GLY A 34 11.18 -15.84 -4.90
C GLY A 34 11.45 -15.56 -3.41
N SER A 35 12.60 -14.95 -3.09
CA SER A 35 12.98 -14.60 -1.71
C SER A 35 12.05 -13.55 -1.10
N GLU A 36 11.54 -12.62 -1.90
CA GLU A 36 10.59 -11.59 -1.46
C GLU A 36 9.22 -12.17 -1.16
N VAL A 37 8.74 -13.11 -1.98
CA VAL A 37 7.47 -13.79 -1.72
C VAL A 37 7.55 -14.55 -0.39
N LYS A 38 8.71 -15.12 -0.04
CA LYS A 38 8.93 -15.78 1.25
C LYS A 38 8.94 -14.78 2.40
N SER A 39 9.66 -13.68 2.26
CA SER A 39 9.70 -12.60 3.26
C SER A 39 8.32 -11.98 3.52
N LEU A 40 7.54 -11.73 2.46
CA LEU A 40 6.17 -11.24 2.56
C LEU A 40 5.22 -12.23 3.24
N ARG A 41 5.43 -13.55 3.07
CA ARG A 41 4.65 -14.56 3.81
C ARG A 41 4.98 -14.54 5.30
N ALA A 42 6.21 -14.20 5.67
CA ALA A 42 6.61 -13.96 7.06
C ALA A 42 6.16 -12.59 7.61
N GLY A 43 5.58 -11.73 6.76
CA GLY A 43 5.08 -10.41 7.15
C GLY A 43 6.18 -9.34 7.31
N HIS A 44 7.40 -9.59 6.82
CA HIS A 44 8.51 -8.65 6.95
C HIS A 44 8.51 -7.60 5.83
N VAL A 45 7.62 -6.62 5.95
CA VAL A 45 7.50 -5.51 4.99
C VAL A 45 7.18 -4.20 5.69
N ASN A 46 7.74 -3.12 5.16
CA ASN A 46 7.49 -1.76 5.63
C ASN A 46 7.19 -0.81 4.46
N PHE A 47 6.15 -0.01 4.62
CA PHE A 47 5.74 1.01 3.66
C PHE A 47 6.43 2.35 4.00
N ARG A 48 7.75 2.43 3.80
CA ARG A 48 8.53 3.63 4.13
C ARG A 48 8.31 4.70 3.06
N ASP A 49 7.46 5.69 3.36
CA ASP A 49 7.13 6.81 2.46
C ASP A 49 6.94 6.38 1.00
N SER A 50 6.30 5.22 0.82
CA SER A 50 6.24 4.56 -0.46
C SER A 50 5.22 5.21 -1.38
N TYR A 51 5.59 5.31 -2.65
CA TYR A 51 4.77 5.94 -3.69
C TYR A 51 4.97 5.22 -5.02
N VAL A 52 4.07 5.48 -5.97
CA VAL A 52 4.18 4.96 -7.32
C VAL A 52 4.76 6.04 -8.23
N ASP A 53 5.88 5.70 -8.85
CA ASP A 53 6.55 6.50 -9.86
C ASP A 53 6.19 6.01 -11.25
N PHE A 54 5.95 6.94 -12.18
CA PHE A 54 5.55 6.65 -13.55
C PHE A 54 6.67 7.07 -14.51
N ARG A 55 7.34 6.09 -15.13
CA ARG A 55 8.50 6.31 -16.00
C ARG A 55 8.30 5.54 -17.30
N ASN A 56 8.47 6.21 -18.45
CA ASN A 56 8.41 5.59 -19.78
C ASN A 56 7.14 4.75 -20.06
N GLY A 57 5.98 5.16 -19.53
CA GLY A 57 4.72 4.42 -19.69
C GLY A 57 4.59 3.18 -18.80
N GLU A 58 5.49 3.02 -17.83
CA GLU A 58 5.46 1.96 -16.82
C GLU A 58 5.27 2.55 -15.43
N ALA A 59 4.76 1.73 -14.50
CA ALA A 59 4.55 2.10 -13.11
C ALA A 59 5.50 1.32 -12.21
N PHE A 60 6.16 2.00 -11.29
CA PHE A 60 7.10 1.41 -10.33
C PHE A 60 6.69 1.80 -8.91
N LEU A 61 6.66 0.84 -8.01
CA LEU A 61 6.51 1.09 -6.59
C LEU A 61 7.89 1.33 -5.97
N VAL A 62 8.07 2.52 -5.42
CA VAL A 62 9.32 3.02 -4.82
C VAL A 62 9.13 3.12 -3.30
N GLY A 63 10.20 2.88 -2.53
CA GLY A 63 10.18 3.01 -1.07
C GLY A 63 9.49 1.85 -0.33
N LEU A 64 9.12 0.77 -1.02
CA LEU A 64 8.64 -0.44 -0.35
C LEU A 64 9.83 -1.29 0.11
N HIS A 65 10.10 -1.27 1.41
CA HIS A 65 11.15 -2.07 2.02
C HIS A 65 10.62 -3.48 2.32
N ILE A 66 11.20 -4.49 1.67
CA ILE A 66 10.95 -5.90 1.99
C ILE A 66 12.22 -6.46 2.60
N ALA A 67 12.15 -6.94 3.83
CA ALA A 67 13.34 -7.45 4.49
C ALA A 67 13.91 -8.65 3.71
N PRO A 68 15.24 -8.81 3.64
CA PRO A 68 15.84 -10.01 3.08
C PRO A 68 15.30 -11.26 3.79
N TYR A 69 15.29 -12.40 3.07
CA TYR A 69 14.86 -13.66 3.68
C TYR A 69 16.09 -14.41 4.17
N ASP A 70 16.15 -14.74 5.46
CA ASP A 70 17.32 -15.36 6.08
C ASP A 70 17.76 -16.65 5.39
N ASN A 71 16.81 -17.46 4.93
CA ASN A 71 17.08 -18.73 4.26
C ASN A 71 17.16 -18.60 2.72
N ALA A 72 17.40 -17.41 2.17
CA ALA A 72 17.56 -17.23 0.73
C ALA A 72 18.94 -17.69 0.20
N GLY A 73 19.96 -17.76 1.06
CA GLY A 73 21.34 -18.03 0.66
C GLY A 73 21.82 -17.03 -0.39
N TYR A 74 22.31 -17.52 -1.53
CA TYR A 74 22.82 -16.69 -2.63
C TYR A 74 21.73 -15.96 -3.43
N ALA A 75 20.45 -16.35 -3.29
CA ALA A 75 19.32 -15.75 -4.03
C ALA A 75 18.70 -14.54 -3.31
N GLN A 76 19.53 -13.80 -2.55
CA GLN A 76 19.10 -12.63 -1.81
C GLN A 76 18.72 -11.49 -2.78
N HIS A 77 17.73 -10.70 -2.39
CA HIS A 77 17.29 -9.52 -3.13
C HIS A 77 17.75 -8.26 -2.42
N ASP A 78 17.83 -7.16 -3.17
CA ASP A 78 17.95 -5.82 -2.60
C ASP A 78 16.60 -5.42 -1.96
N PRO A 79 16.56 -5.13 -0.65
CA PRO A 79 15.34 -4.78 0.09
C PRO A 79 14.60 -3.55 -0.44
N ASP A 80 15.35 -2.55 -0.90
CA ASP A 80 14.83 -1.22 -1.26
C ASP A 80 14.68 -1.04 -2.78
N ARG A 81 14.82 -2.13 -3.55
CA ARG A 81 14.69 -2.06 -5.02
C ARG A 81 13.31 -1.60 -5.46
N ASP A 82 13.29 -0.84 -6.55
CA ASP A 82 12.06 -0.45 -7.23
C ASP A 82 11.35 -1.66 -7.83
N ARG A 83 10.03 -1.73 -7.63
CA ARG A 83 9.21 -2.88 -8.03
C ARG A 83 8.24 -2.48 -9.13
N LYS A 84 8.41 -3.05 -10.32
CA LYS A 84 7.48 -2.82 -11.43
C LYS A 84 6.08 -3.31 -11.07
N LEU A 85 5.09 -2.46 -11.31
CA LEU A 85 3.67 -2.74 -11.16
C LEU A 85 3.09 -3.20 -12.49
N LEU A 86 2.23 -4.23 -12.40
CA LEU A 86 1.51 -4.79 -13.53
C LEU A 86 0.10 -4.23 -13.53
N LEU A 87 -0.11 -3.21 -14.38
CA LEU A 87 -1.36 -2.50 -14.61
C LEU A 87 -1.67 -2.47 -16.11
N HIS A 88 -2.93 -2.24 -16.48
CA HIS A 88 -3.26 -2.01 -17.89
C HIS A 88 -2.75 -0.64 -18.35
N ALA A 89 -2.33 -0.54 -19.63
CA ALA A 89 -1.81 0.70 -20.21
C ALA A 89 -2.77 1.91 -20.03
N LYS A 90 -4.07 1.70 -20.20
CA LYS A 90 -5.08 2.75 -19.95
C LYS A 90 -5.08 3.24 -18.49
N GLN A 91 -4.91 2.33 -17.53
CA GLN A 91 -4.87 2.67 -16.10
C GLN A 91 -3.60 3.45 -15.77
N ILE A 92 -2.46 3.03 -16.32
CA ILE A 92 -1.17 3.72 -16.16
C ILE A 92 -1.28 5.16 -16.67
N ASN A 93 -1.82 5.35 -17.88
CA ASN A 93 -1.98 6.69 -18.46
C ASN A 93 -2.89 7.58 -17.62
N THR A 94 -4.03 7.06 -17.14
CA THR A 94 -4.94 7.82 -16.27
C THR A 94 -4.27 8.22 -14.95
N LEU A 95 -3.53 7.32 -14.32
CA LEU A 95 -2.84 7.61 -13.07
C LEU A 95 -1.69 8.60 -13.28
N ALA A 96 -0.90 8.44 -14.35
CA ALA A 96 0.17 9.36 -14.69
C ALA A 96 -0.35 10.79 -14.93
N LEU A 97 -1.47 10.93 -15.65
CA LEU A 97 -2.14 12.23 -15.85
C LEU A 97 -2.61 12.86 -14.53
N ARG A 98 -3.09 12.05 -13.59
CA ARG A 98 -3.51 12.55 -12.27
C ARG A 98 -2.33 12.96 -11.40
N VAL A 99 -1.25 12.18 -11.38
CA VAL A 99 -0.03 12.53 -10.64
C VAL A 99 0.62 13.80 -11.20
N ALA A 100 0.48 14.05 -12.51
CA ALA A 100 0.93 15.31 -13.11
C ALA A 100 0.12 16.53 -12.62
N GLN A 101 -1.09 16.34 -12.07
CA GLN A 101 -1.82 17.42 -11.43
C GLN A 101 -1.19 17.75 -10.07
N LYS A 102 -1.04 19.05 -9.79
CA LYS A 102 -0.37 19.53 -8.58
C LYS A 102 -1.06 19.01 -7.32
N GLY A 103 -0.30 18.32 -6.47
CA GLY A 103 -0.75 17.89 -5.13
C GLY A 103 -1.43 16.53 -5.07
N LEU A 104 -1.40 15.74 -6.15
CA LEU A 104 -1.82 14.35 -6.15
C LEU A 104 -0.61 13.42 -6.21
N THR A 105 -0.68 12.28 -5.54
CA THR A 105 0.35 11.25 -5.54
C THR A 105 -0.29 9.89 -5.44
N VAL A 106 0.23 8.88 -6.14
CA VAL A 106 -0.31 7.52 -6.00
C VAL A 106 0.47 6.78 -4.92
N VAL A 107 -0.25 6.25 -3.93
CA VAL A 107 0.33 5.61 -2.74
C VAL A 107 -0.19 4.18 -2.56
N PRO A 108 0.63 3.24 -2.04
CA PRO A 108 0.18 1.90 -1.72
C PRO A 108 -0.62 1.91 -0.41
N VAL A 109 -1.77 1.22 -0.41
CA VAL A 109 -2.71 1.15 0.71
C VAL A 109 -2.54 -0.15 1.48
N ASN A 110 -2.42 -1.29 0.78
CA ASN A 110 -2.15 -2.57 1.38
C ASN A 110 -1.47 -3.54 0.41
N LEU A 111 -0.89 -4.58 0.99
CA LEU A 111 -0.43 -5.78 0.30
C LEU A 111 -1.29 -6.95 0.77
N HIS A 112 -1.76 -7.76 -0.16
CA HIS A 112 -2.60 -8.90 0.15
C HIS A 112 -2.37 -10.05 -0.84
N PHE A 113 -2.70 -11.28 -0.42
CA PHE A 113 -2.70 -12.43 -1.31
C PHE A 113 -4.03 -12.54 -2.04
N SER A 114 -3.96 -12.65 -3.36
CA SER A 114 -5.10 -12.89 -4.24
C SER A 114 -4.77 -14.06 -5.16
N LYS A 115 -5.53 -15.16 -5.05
CA LYS A 115 -5.32 -16.40 -5.83
C LYS A 115 -3.86 -16.91 -5.79
N GLY A 116 -3.23 -16.87 -4.61
CA GLY A 116 -1.86 -17.34 -4.40
C GLY A 116 -0.74 -16.39 -4.84
N ARG A 117 -1.08 -15.24 -5.46
CA ARG A 117 -0.12 -14.19 -5.84
C ARG A 117 -0.22 -12.99 -4.92
N VAL A 118 0.88 -12.27 -4.73
CA VAL A 118 0.91 -10.99 -4.01
C VAL A 118 0.36 -9.91 -4.93
N LYS A 119 -0.55 -9.11 -4.40
CA LYS A 119 -1.06 -7.91 -5.05
C LYS A 119 -0.93 -6.71 -4.12
N VAL A 120 -0.83 -5.53 -4.71
CA VAL A 120 -0.87 -4.25 -4.01
C VAL A 120 -2.13 -3.52 -4.40
N GLU A 121 -2.82 -2.96 -3.41
CA GLU A 121 -3.84 -1.96 -3.65
C GLU A 121 -3.18 -0.58 -3.62
N ILE A 122 -3.38 0.20 -4.68
CA ILE A 122 -2.89 1.57 -4.81
C ILE A 122 -4.09 2.51 -4.88
N ALA A 123 -3.90 3.74 -4.41
CA ALA A 123 -4.92 4.79 -4.48
C ALA A 123 -4.28 6.12 -4.81
N VAL A 124 -5.06 7.01 -5.42
CA VAL A 124 -4.68 8.41 -5.61
C VAL A 124 -4.86 9.12 -4.27
N GLY A 125 -3.75 9.59 -3.70
CA GLY A 125 -3.71 10.33 -2.45
C GLY A 125 -3.58 11.83 -2.69
N ARG A 126 -4.42 12.61 -2.03
CA ARG A 126 -4.21 14.05 -1.81
C ARG A 126 -3.74 14.27 -0.38
N GLY A 127 -2.67 15.05 -0.18
CA GLY A 127 -2.16 15.33 1.17
C GLY A 127 -3.20 16.10 2.01
N LYS A 128 -3.50 15.60 3.21
CA LYS A 128 -4.40 16.28 4.16
C LYS A 128 -3.75 17.54 4.71
N LYS A 129 -4.54 18.60 4.92
CA LYS A 129 -4.02 19.79 5.63
C LYS A 129 -3.77 19.45 7.09
N LEU A 130 -2.82 20.16 7.72
CA LEU A 130 -2.49 19.97 9.13
C LEU A 130 -3.69 20.17 10.06
N HIS A 131 -4.64 21.03 9.67
CA HIS A 131 -5.88 21.23 10.42
C HIS A 131 -6.74 19.96 10.42
N ASP A 132 -7.03 19.42 9.24
CA ASP A 132 -7.83 18.22 9.04
C ASP A 132 -7.21 17.00 9.77
N GLN A 133 -5.88 16.88 9.75
CA GLN A 133 -5.18 15.82 10.50
C GLN A 133 -5.39 15.93 12.02
N ARG A 134 -5.45 17.15 12.57
CA ARG A 134 -5.70 17.36 14.01
C ARG A 134 -7.14 17.03 14.37
N GLU A 135 -8.10 17.39 13.52
CA GLU A 135 -9.52 17.05 13.75
C GLU A 135 -9.76 15.54 13.68
N ASP A 136 -9.20 14.86 12.69
CA ASP A 136 -9.25 13.39 12.58
C ASP A 136 -8.69 12.70 13.83
N LEU A 137 -7.59 13.24 14.38
CA LEU A 137 -6.95 12.68 15.57
C LEU A 137 -7.80 12.90 16.83
N LYS A 138 -8.39 14.08 16.98
CA LYS A 138 -9.34 14.37 18.08
C LYS A 138 -10.57 13.48 18.00
N LYS A 139 -11.15 13.34 16.81
CA LYS A 139 -12.34 12.51 16.60
C LYS A 139 -12.06 11.04 16.94
N ARG A 140 -10.94 10.47 16.46
CA ARG A 140 -10.56 9.09 16.82
C ARG A 140 -10.28 8.90 18.31
N ALA A 141 -9.77 9.92 19.00
CA ALA A 141 -9.57 9.85 20.44
C ALA A 141 -10.92 9.79 21.15
N ALA A 142 -11.85 10.69 20.80
CA ALA A 142 -13.20 10.69 21.35
C ALA A 142 -13.96 9.38 21.07
N ASP A 143 -13.92 8.88 19.83
CA ASP A 143 -14.59 7.62 19.46
C ASP A 143 -14.03 6.43 20.25
N ARG A 144 -12.73 6.41 20.53
CA ARG A 144 -12.10 5.33 21.32
C ARG A 144 -12.50 5.40 22.80
N ASP A 145 -12.64 6.60 23.34
CA ASP A 145 -13.04 6.78 24.73
C ASP A 145 -14.51 6.41 24.94
N THR A 146 -15.40 6.76 24.01
CA THR A 146 -16.81 6.33 24.04
C THR A 146 -16.95 4.81 23.88
N GLU A 147 -16.21 4.17 22.97
CA GLU A 147 -16.18 2.71 22.84
C GLU A 147 -15.76 2.02 24.14
N ARG A 148 -14.78 2.58 24.85
CA ARG A 148 -14.30 2.05 26.14
C ARG A 148 -15.34 2.20 27.25
N GLU A 149 -16.07 3.32 27.29
CA GLU A 149 -17.14 3.53 28.26
C GLU A 149 -18.32 2.60 28.00
N LEU A 150 -18.72 2.44 26.73
CA LEU A 150 -19.79 1.52 26.33
C LEU A 150 -19.47 0.07 26.67
N ALA A 151 -18.21 -0.37 26.55
CA ALA A 151 -17.79 -1.72 26.88
C ALA A 151 -17.69 -2.00 28.40
N ARG A 152 -17.78 -0.96 29.25
CA ARG A 152 -17.79 -1.08 30.71
C ARG A 152 -19.19 -1.24 31.31
N PHE A 153 -20.23 -0.84 30.56
CA PHE A 153 -21.63 -1.11 30.89
C PHE A 153 -22.03 -2.52 30.44
#